data_AF-A0A1T5ACM5-F1
#
_entry.id   AF-A0A1T5ACM5-F1
#
_cell.length_a   1.000
_cell.length_b   1.000
_cell.length_c   1.000
_cell.angle_alpha   90.00
_cell.angle_beta   90.00
_cell.angle_gamma   90.00
#
_symmetry.space_group_name_H-M   'P 1'
#
loop_
_entity.id
_entity.type
_entity.pdbx_description
1 polymer ?
#
loop_
_entity_poly.entity_id
_entity_poly.type
_entity_poly.pdbx_seq_one_letter_code
_entity_poly.pdbx_strand_id
1 'polypeptide(L)'
;MKIIRLVAFLSALLIGKPGFAQSSIMQEDFKPSELNQPGKEFPQVNSEGRVRVQISAPDANYVQLDIGGVKYDLTKDENGVWTGESAPQREGFQYYQLNIDGASVPDPGSLYFYGAGRWGSGVEIPAHDKDFYALKNVPHGTVAELIYFSEITQEFRRCYVYTPPC
;
A
#
# COMPACT_ATOMS: atom_id res chain seq x y z
N MET A 1 58.14 -58.33 -3.12
CA MET A 1 58.48 -56.90 -3.32
C MET A 1 57.22 -56.18 -3.77
N LYS A 2 56.82 -55.15 -3.00
CA LYS A 2 55.88 -54.03 -3.22
C LYS A 2 55.07 -54.06 -4.55
N ILE A 3 53.75 -53.83 -4.57
CA ILE A 3 53.12 -52.51 -4.33
C ILE A 3 51.63 -52.71 -4.03
N ILE A 4 51.18 -52.09 -2.94
CA ILE A 4 49.79 -51.94 -2.49
C ILE A 4 49.11 -50.88 -3.38
N ARG A 5 47.90 -51.15 -3.89
CA ARG A 5 47.00 -50.11 -4.41
C ARG A 5 45.69 -50.15 -3.64
N LEU A 6 45.58 -49.25 -2.68
CA LEU A 6 44.39 -48.96 -1.89
C LEU A 6 43.51 -48.01 -2.73
N VAL A 7 42.34 -48.47 -3.17
CA VAL A 7 41.34 -47.61 -3.81
C VAL A 7 40.32 -47.26 -2.73
N ALA A 8 40.38 -46.03 -2.22
CA ALA A 8 39.39 -45.49 -1.30
C ALA A 8 38.32 -44.74 -2.10
N PHE A 9 37.12 -45.30 -2.19
CA PHE A 9 35.93 -44.58 -2.67
C PHE A 9 35.36 -43.79 -1.49
N LEU A 10 35.43 -42.46 -1.56
CA LEU A 10 34.83 -41.55 -0.58
C LEU A 10 33.46 -41.10 -1.13
N SER A 11 32.39 -41.74 -0.66
CA SER A 11 31.01 -41.31 -0.91
C SER A 11 30.62 -40.23 0.09
N ALA A 12 30.64 -38.95 -0.34
CA ALA A 12 30.13 -37.85 0.46
C ALA A 12 28.59 -37.79 0.33
N LEU A 13 27.86 -38.22 1.36
CA LEU A 13 26.42 -37.95 1.48
C LEU A 13 26.21 -36.46 1.80
N LEU A 14 25.74 -35.69 0.82
CA LEU A 14 25.16 -34.37 1.03
C LEU A 14 23.78 -34.54 1.68
N ILE A 15 23.72 -34.41 3.01
CA ILE A 15 22.45 -34.28 3.74
C ILE A 15 21.96 -32.84 3.50
N GLY A 16 21.04 -32.68 2.55
CA GLY A 16 20.30 -31.43 2.37
C GLY A 16 19.49 -31.14 3.63
N LYS A 17 19.75 -30.00 4.28
CA LYS A 17 18.89 -29.52 5.37
C LYS A 17 17.55 -29.09 4.75
N PRO A 18 16.40 -29.62 5.20
CA PRO A 18 15.13 -29.05 4.81
C PRO A 18 15.06 -27.64 5.42
N GLY A 19 15.07 -26.63 4.55
CA GLY A 19 14.74 -25.26 4.95
C GLY A 19 13.26 -25.23 5.30
N PHE A 20 12.94 -25.15 6.58
CA PHE A 20 11.59 -24.77 7.01
C PHE A 20 11.39 -23.31 6.58
N ALA A 21 10.60 -23.11 5.52
CA ALA A 21 10.01 -21.81 5.24
C ALA A 21 8.98 -21.56 6.35
N GLN A 22 9.37 -20.76 7.34
CA GLN A 22 8.49 -20.38 8.42
C GLN A 22 7.57 -19.28 7.89
N SER A 23 6.33 -19.62 7.54
CA SER A 23 5.27 -18.63 7.33
C SER A 23 5.05 -17.93 8.68
N SER A 24 5.63 -16.74 8.84
CA SER A 24 5.34 -15.88 9.97
C SER A 24 3.83 -15.63 10.00
N ILE A 25 3.19 -15.92 11.14
CA ILE A 25 1.78 -15.62 11.35
C ILE A 25 1.64 -14.10 11.27
N MET A 26 0.75 -13.63 10.39
CA MET A 26 0.47 -12.20 10.22
C MET A 26 -0.17 -11.63 11.48
N GLN A 27 0.18 -10.39 11.82
CA GLN A 27 -0.37 -9.71 12.98
C GLN A 27 -1.74 -9.09 12.67
N GLU A 28 -2.76 -9.45 13.46
CA GLU A 28 -4.15 -8.99 13.31
C GLU A 28 -4.45 -7.67 14.07
N ASP A 29 -3.51 -6.73 14.06
CA ASP A 29 -3.65 -5.43 14.73
C ASP A 29 -3.96 -4.28 13.75
N PHE A 30 -4.68 -4.61 12.68
CA PHE A 30 -5.15 -3.67 11.67
C PHE A 30 -5.98 -2.54 12.28
N LYS A 31 -5.69 -1.32 11.84
CA LYS A 31 -6.44 -0.10 12.21
C LYS A 31 -6.80 0.70 10.97
N PRO A 32 -7.95 1.39 10.96
CA PRO A 32 -8.31 2.31 9.87
C PRO A 32 -7.17 3.28 9.57
N SER A 33 -6.90 3.48 8.27
CA SER A 33 -5.90 4.45 7.82
C SER A 33 -6.34 5.89 8.12
N GLU A 34 -5.36 6.76 8.38
CA GLU A 34 -5.59 8.20 8.60
C GLU A 34 -6.18 8.90 7.34
N LEU A 35 -6.06 8.26 6.17
CA LEU A 35 -6.57 8.75 4.87
C LEU A 35 -7.91 8.12 4.45
N ASN A 36 -8.65 7.53 5.38
CA ASN A 36 -10.00 7.03 5.09
C ASN A 36 -10.98 8.19 4.90
N GLN A 37 -12.02 7.98 4.09
CA GLN A 37 -13.16 8.91 4.07
C GLN A 37 -13.90 8.86 5.43
N PRO A 38 -14.57 9.95 5.83
CA PRO A 38 -15.33 9.97 7.07
C PRO A 38 -16.30 8.78 7.21
N GLY A 39 -16.17 8.04 8.31
CA GLY A 39 -17.01 6.88 8.62
C GLY A 39 -16.69 5.60 7.84
N LYS A 40 -15.54 5.51 7.17
CA LYS A 40 -15.06 4.28 6.50
C LYS A 40 -14.01 3.57 7.35
N GLU A 41 -14.27 2.31 7.67
CA GLU A 41 -13.36 1.46 8.46
C GLU A 41 -12.20 0.89 7.65
N PHE A 42 -12.29 0.91 6.32
CA PHE A 42 -11.28 0.42 5.37
C PHE A 42 -10.88 1.53 4.38
N PRO A 43 -9.64 1.53 3.88
CA PRO A 43 -8.55 0.56 4.15
C PRO A 43 -8.03 0.60 5.60
N GLN A 44 -7.36 -0.47 6.00
CA GLN A 44 -6.68 -0.61 7.28
C GLN A 44 -5.18 -0.89 7.08
N VAL A 45 -4.37 -0.52 8.06
CA VAL A 45 -2.93 -0.81 8.10
C VAL A 45 -2.58 -1.48 9.44
N ASN A 46 -1.77 -2.54 9.40
CA ASN A 46 -1.29 -3.22 10.61
C ASN A 46 0.13 -2.77 10.99
N SER A 47 0.66 -3.26 12.12
CA SER A 47 2.01 -2.87 12.58
C SER A 47 3.16 -3.38 11.70
N GLU A 48 2.89 -4.35 10.83
CA GLU A 48 3.85 -4.82 9.82
C GLU A 48 3.84 -3.96 8.54
N GLY A 49 3.00 -2.92 8.47
CA GLY A 49 2.85 -2.08 7.28
C GLY A 49 2.07 -2.76 6.14
N ARG A 50 1.32 -3.82 6.43
CA ARG A 50 0.39 -4.44 5.47
C ARG A 50 -0.87 -3.62 5.37
N VAL A 51 -1.45 -3.57 4.17
CA VAL A 51 -2.70 -2.85 3.90
C VAL A 51 -3.80 -3.87 3.66
N ARG A 52 -4.89 -3.77 4.42
CA ARG A 52 -6.12 -4.56 4.24
C ARG A 52 -7.19 -3.67 3.61
N VAL A 53 -7.75 -4.11 2.49
CA VAL A 53 -8.84 -3.41 1.79
C VAL A 53 -10.10 -4.24 1.85
N GLN A 54 -11.24 -3.57 1.75
CA GLN A 54 -12.54 -4.22 1.70
C GLN A 54 -13.49 -3.49 0.75
N ILE A 55 -14.23 -4.22 -0.08
CA ILE A 55 -15.25 -3.64 -0.97
C ILE A 55 -16.42 -4.59 -1.18
N SER A 56 -17.65 -4.07 -1.12
CA SER A 56 -18.84 -4.84 -1.51
C SER A 56 -18.95 -4.85 -3.03
N ALA A 57 -18.88 -6.03 -3.64
CA ALA A 57 -19.10 -6.23 -5.06
C ALA A 57 -19.73 -7.63 -5.27
N PRO A 58 -21.03 -7.79 -4.93
CA PRO A 58 -21.68 -9.10 -4.87
C PRO A 58 -21.78 -9.83 -6.21
N ASP A 59 -21.71 -9.13 -7.33
CA ASP A 59 -21.77 -9.71 -8.67
C ASP A 59 -20.38 -9.84 -9.33
N ALA A 60 -19.33 -9.31 -8.69
CA ALA A 60 -17.98 -9.42 -9.24
C ALA A 60 -17.50 -10.87 -9.20
N ASN A 61 -16.60 -11.20 -10.13
CA ASN A 61 -15.98 -12.52 -10.26
C ASN A 61 -14.52 -12.51 -9.79
N TYR A 62 -13.85 -11.36 -9.93
CA TYR A 62 -12.45 -11.21 -9.58
C TYR A 62 -12.16 -9.79 -9.12
N VAL A 63 -11.62 -9.65 -7.91
CA VAL A 63 -11.24 -8.36 -7.33
C VAL A 63 -9.80 -8.42 -6.86
N GLN A 64 -9.02 -7.39 -7.17
CA GLN A 64 -7.62 -7.27 -6.76
C GLN A 64 -7.32 -5.91 -6.14
N LEU A 65 -6.41 -5.89 -5.16
CA LEU A 65 -5.70 -4.71 -4.68
C LEU A 65 -4.43 -4.54 -5.52
N ASP A 66 -4.22 -3.35 -6.07
CA ASP A 66 -3.00 -3.00 -6.81
C ASP A 66 -2.25 -1.89 -6.05
N ILE A 67 -1.19 -2.28 -5.34
CA ILE A 67 -0.38 -1.40 -4.48
C ILE A 67 1.10 -1.81 -4.57
N GLY A 68 2.00 -0.84 -4.55
CA GLY A 68 3.45 -1.11 -4.59
C GLY A 68 3.91 -1.82 -5.89
N GLY A 69 3.12 -1.75 -6.96
CA GLY A 69 3.38 -2.45 -8.23
C GLY A 69 3.05 -3.94 -8.20
N VAL A 70 2.33 -4.41 -7.19
CA VAL A 70 1.90 -5.82 -7.04
C VAL A 70 0.39 -5.88 -6.94
N LYS A 71 -0.19 -6.89 -7.60
CA LYS A 71 -1.62 -7.20 -7.51
C LYS A 71 -1.86 -8.34 -6.53
N TYR A 72 -2.76 -8.13 -5.59
CA TYR A 72 -3.14 -9.08 -4.55
C TYR A 72 -4.61 -9.44 -4.74
N ASP A 73 -4.90 -10.73 -4.86
CA ASP A 73 -6.26 -11.22 -5.07
C ASP A 73 -7.04 -11.13 -3.76
N LEU A 74 -8.26 -10.56 -3.83
CA LEU A 74 -9.17 -10.51 -2.69
C LEU A 74 -10.00 -11.79 -2.64
N THR A 75 -10.48 -12.12 -1.45
CA THR A 75 -11.42 -13.22 -1.23
C THR A 75 -12.81 -12.67 -0.98
N LYS A 76 -13.81 -13.20 -1.69
CA LYS A 76 -15.23 -12.87 -1.52
C LYS A 76 -15.86 -13.72 -0.43
N ASP A 77 -16.60 -13.09 0.47
CA ASP A 77 -17.41 -13.78 1.47
C ASP A 77 -18.84 -14.10 0.96
N GLU A 78 -19.64 -14.75 1.81
CA GLU A 78 -21.03 -15.13 1.50
C GLU A 78 -21.97 -13.92 1.29
N ASN A 79 -21.59 -12.74 1.80
CA ASN A 79 -22.36 -11.50 1.65
C ASN A 79 -21.94 -10.71 0.40
N GLY A 80 -21.01 -11.23 -0.40
CA GLY A 80 -20.49 -10.55 -1.58
C GLY A 80 -19.50 -9.44 -1.28
N VAL A 81 -18.89 -9.46 -0.10
CA VAL A 81 -17.84 -8.53 0.32
C VAL A 81 -16.47 -9.14 0.06
N TRP A 82 -15.62 -8.40 -0.62
CA TRP A 82 -14.26 -8.79 -0.97
C TRP A 82 -13.28 -8.19 0.03
N THR A 83 -12.42 -9.02 0.62
CA THR A 83 -11.37 -8.59 1.56
C THR A 83 -10.03 -9.19 1.13
N GLY A 84 -8.95 -8.41 1.25
CA GLY A 84 -7.61 -8.89 0.95
C GLY A 84 -6.53 -7.97 1.48
N GLU A 85 -5.31 -8.48 1.51
CA GLU A 85 -4.17 -7.84 2.15
C GLU A 85 -2.94 -7.83 1.25
N SER A 86 -2.13 -6.79 1.39
CA SER A 86 -0.84 -6.70 0.74
C SER A 86 0.29 -7.37 1.56
N ALA A 87 1.44 -7.53 0.91
CA ALA A 87 2.71 -7.69 1.63
C ALA A 87 3.06 -6.38 2.38
N PRO A 88 4.00 -6.40 3.36
CA PRO A 88 4.49 -5.19 4.00
C PRO A 88 4.88 -4.11 2.99
N GLN A 89 4.32 -2.91 3.14
CA GLN A 89 4.65 -1.74 2.33
C GLN A 89 5.75 -0.92 3.00
N ARG A 90 6.35 -0.02 2.22
CA ARG A 90 7.25 0.99 2.79
C ARG A 90 6.44 2.04 3.54
N GLU A 91 7.06 2.58 4.59
CA GLU A 91 6.50 3.69 5.36
C GLU A 91 6.15 4.90 4.49
N GLY A 92 5.15 5.65 4.92
CA GLY A 92 4.63 6.84 4.25
C GLY A 92 3.50 6.54 3.25
N PHE A 93 3.26 7.52 2.39
CA PHE A 93 2.17 7.52 1.43
C PHE A 93 2.39 6.55 0.26
N GLN A 94 1.36 5.74 -0.06
CA GLN A 94 1.34 4.86 -1.23
C GLN A 94 0.07 5.10 -2.07
N TYR A 95 0.25 5.36 -3.37
CA TYR A 95 -0.86 5.29 -4.33
C TYR A 95 -1.30 3.84 -4.51
N TYR A 96 -2.61 3.63 -4.62
CA TYR A 96 -3.17 2.33 -4.96
C TYR A 96 -4.47 2.45 -5.77
N GLN A 97 -4.98 1.31 -6.23
CA GLN A 97 -6.29 1.18 -6.86
C GLN A 97 -6.85 -0.23 -6.62
N LEU A 98 -8.14 -0.39 -6.85
CA LEU A 98 -8.78 -1.70 -6.95
C LEU A 98 -8.95 -2.07 -8.42
N ASN A 99 -8.83 -3.36 -8.75
CA ASN A 99 -9.22 -3.89 -10.05
C ASN A 99 -10.43 -4.80 -9.84
N ILE A 100 -11.59 -4.45 -10.41
CA ILE A 100 -12.83 -5.21 -10.29
C ILE A 100 -13.22 -5.68 -11.68
N ASP A 101 -13.17 -6.99 -11.94
CA ASP A 101 -13.46 -7.60 -13.25
C ASP A 101 -12.73 -6.92 -14.42
N GLY A 102 -11.48 -6.49 -14.18
CA GLY A 102 -10.62 -5.81 -15.16
C GLY A 102 -10.71 -4.28 -15.17
N ALA A 103 -11.69 -3.68 -14.48
CA ALA A 103 -11.79 -2.23 -14.34
C ALA A 103 -10.93 -1.71 -13.18
N SER A 104 -9.99 -0.81 -13.49
CA SER A 104 -9.19 -0.11 -12.48
C SER A 104 -9.95 1.09 -11.91
N VAL A 105 -10.29 1.04 -10.63
CA VAL A 105 -11.10 2.05 -9.95
C VAL A 105 -10.44 2.52 -8.64
N PRO A 106 -10.65 3.79 -8.23
CA PRO A 106 -10.32 4.21 -6.88
C PRO A 106 -11.12 3.41 -5.85
N ASP A 107 -10.50 3.13 -4.71
CA ASP A 107 -11.17 2.61 -3.52
C ASP A 107 -12.12 3.67 -2.94
N PRO A 108 -13.44 3.39 -2.83
CA PRO A 108 -14.41 4.31 -2.24
C PRO A 108 -14.24 4.51 -0.72
N GLY A 109 -13.37 3.74 -0.06
CA GLY A 109 -13.03 3.85 1.35
C GLY A 109 -11.99 4.93 1.66
N SER A 110 -11.13 5.29 0.70
CA SER A 110 -10.04 6.26 0.91
C SER A 110 -10.36 7.67 0.41
N LEU A 111 -9.64 8.66 0.90
CA LEU A 111 -9.49 9.96 0.25
C LEU A 111 -8.82 9.81 -1.12
N TYR A 112 -8.90 10.88 -1.93
CA TYR A 112 -8.34 10.90 -3.28
C TYR A 112 -7.24 11.94 -3.42
N PHE A 113 -6.23 11.58 -4.20
CA PHE A 113 -5.03 12.38 -4.46
C PHE A 113 -4.75 12.38 -5.95
N TYR A 114 -4.25 13.51 -6.46
CA TYR A 114 -3.83 13.59 -7.86
C TYR A 114 -2.37 13.14 -8.01
N GLY A 115 -2.17 12.05 -8.73
CA GLY A 115 -0.88 11.43 -8.98
C GLY A 115 -0.99 10.29 -9.98
N ALA A 116 0.13 9.80 -10.51
CA ALA A 116 0.12 8.76 -11.55
C ALA A 116 -0.82 9.07 -12.74
N GLY A 117 -1.00 10.36 -13.07
CA GLY A 117 -1.87 10.83 -14.16
C GLY A 117 -3.38 10.75 -13.90
N ARG A 118 -3.83 10.55 -12.65
CA ARG A 118 -5.25 10.44 -12.30
C ARG A 118 -5.55 11.00 -10.91
N TRP A 119 -6.83 11.23 -10.63
CA TRP A 119 -7.33 11.27 -9.25
C TRP A 119 -7.58 9.84 -8.80
N GLY A 120 -6.98 9.43 -7.69
CA GLY A 120 -7.09 8.05 -7.22
C GLY A 120 -6.77 7.90 -5.74
N SER A 121 -6.87 6.67 -5.28
CA SER A 121 -6.72 6.33 -3.87
C SER A 121 -5.28 6.42 -3.38
N GLY A 122 -5.14 6.74 -2.11
CA GLY A 122 -3.89 6.74 -1.38
C GLY A 122 -4.09 6.18 0.02
N VAL A 123 -3.08 5.50 0.55
CA VAL A 123 -3.04 4.98 1.92
C VAL A 123 -1.75 5.44 2.58
N GLU A 124 -1.83 5.82 3.86
CA GLU A 124 -0.66 6.22 4.65
C GLU A 124 -0.23 5.04 5.53
N ILE A 125 0.99 4.55 5.33
CA ILE A 125 1.61 3.57 6.24
C ILE A 125 2.35 4.36 7.32
N PRO A 126 2.01 4.22 8.61
CA PRO A 126 2.62 5.03 9.66
C PRO A 126 4.15 4.94 9.64
N ALA A 127 4.80 6.08 9.42
CA ALA A 127 6.26 6.17 9.49
C ALA A 127 6.73 6.33 10.93
N HIS A 128 7.93 5.82 11.22
CA HIS A 128 8.54 5.97 12.55
C HIS A 128 8.85 7.43 12.90
N ASP A 129 9.10 8.27 11.90
CA ASP A 129 9.44 9.69 12.02
C ASP A 129 8.26 10.63 11.72
N LYS A 130 7.02 10.11 11.68
CA LYS A 130 5.82 10.87 11.26
C LYS A 130 5.53 12.15 12.03
N ASP A 131 6.15 12.32 13.19
CA ASP A 131 6.00 13.50 14.04
C ASP A 131 6.32 14.81 13.32
N PHE A 132 7.26 14.85 12.36
CA PHE A 132 7.62 16.12 11.72
C PHE A 132 6.52 16.68 10.78
N TYR A 133 5.63 15.83 10.27
CA TYR A 133 4.51 16.20 9.41
C TYR A 133 3.14 16.04 10.06
N ALA A 134 3.09 15.74 11.36
CA ALA A 134 1.85 15.59 12.11
C ALA A 134 1.13 16.94 12.31
N LEU A 135 -0.20 16.91 12.36
CA LEU A 135 -1.01 18.05 12.78
C LEU A 135 -0.88 18.26 14.29
N LYS A 136 -0.11 19.29 14.69
CA LYS A 136 0.16 19.62 16.10
C LYS A 136 -0.61 20.86 16.55
N ASN A 137 -0.75 21.02 17.87
CA ASN A 137 -1.26 22.26 18.48
C ASN A 137 -0.17 23.35 18.48
N VAL A 138 0.06 23.95 17.31
CA VAL A 138 1.03 25.03 17.05
C VAL A 138 0.38 26.06 16.13
N PRO A 139 0.93 27.28 15.99
CA PRO A 139 0.49 28.22 14.96
C PRO A 139 0.61 27.58 13.57
N HIS A 140 -0.47 27.62 12.79
CA HIS A 140 -0.52 27.06 11.43
C HIS A 140 -0.51 28.18 10.40
N GLY A 141 0.24 27.95 9.32
CA GLY A 141 0.19 28.81 8.14
C GLY A 141 -1.09 28.62 7.33
N THR A 142 -1.27 29.41 6.28
CA THR A 142 -2.40 29.27 5.34
C THR A 142 -1.91 28.71 4.02
N VAL A 143 -2.66 27.79 3.42
CA VAL A 143 -2.48 27.36 2.03
C VAL A 143 -3.62 27.93 1.20
N ALA A 144 -3.33 28.90 0.34
CA ALA A 144 -4.32 29.57 -0.50
C ALA A 144 -4.28 29.06 -1.95
N GLU A 145 -5.44 28.74 -2.51
CA GLU A 145 -5.62 28.48 -3.94
C GLU A 145 -5.77 29.80 -4.69
N LEU A 146 -4.91 30.04 -5.68
CA LEU A 146 -4.93 31.24 -6.51
C LEU A 146 -5.10 30.86 -7.98
N ILE A 147 -6.04 31.53 -8.64
CA ILE A 147 -6.27 31.43 -10.09
C ILE A 147 -5.74 32.69 -10.75
N TYR A 148 -4.93 32.54 -11.80
CA TYR A 148 -4.36 33.65 -12.56
C TYR A 148 -4.38 33.36 -14.06
N PHE A 149 -4.50 34.40 -14.89
CA PHE A 149 -4.37 34.25 -16.34
C PHE A 149 -2.90 34.37 -16.75
N SER A 150 -2.42 33.47 -17.60
CA SER A 150 -1.05 33.44 -18.12
C SER A 150 -1.00 33.96 -19.55
N GLU A 151 -0.32 35.10 -19.78
CA GLU A 151 -0.17 35.67 -21.13
C GLU A 151 0.72 34.81 -22.06
N ILE A 152 1.60 33.97 -21.51
CA ILE A 152 2.46 33.11 -22.32
C ILE A 152 1.69 31.92 -22.88
N THR A 153 0.87 31.29 -22.03
CA THR A 153 0.10 30.08 -22.39
C THR A 153 -1.33 30.40 -22.82
N GLN A 154 -1.77 31.66 -22.70
CA GLN A 154 -3.10 32.15 -23.08
C GLN A 154 -4.25 31.37 -22.41
N GLU A 155 -4.08 31.03 -21.13
CA GLU A 155 -5.03 30.23 -20.34
C GLU A 155 -5.03 30.63 -18.85
N PHE A 156 -6.11 30.29 -18.16
CA PHE A 156 -6.14 30.33 -16.69
C PHE A 156 -5.32 29.19 -16.11
N ARG A 157 -4.45 29.52 -15.17
CA ARG A 157 -3.63 28.60 -14.41
C ARG A 157 -3.97 28.72 -12.93
N ARG A 158 -3.58 27.69 -12.18
CA ARG A 158 -3.77 27.60 -10.73
C ARG A 158 -2.44 27.32 -10.04
N CYS A 159 -2.22 27.98 -8.90
CA CYS A 159 -1.16 27.63 -7.96
C CYS A 159 -1.69 27.58 -6.52
N TYR A 160 -0.93 26.93 -5.65
CA TYR A 160 -1.16 26.96 -4.20
C TYR A 160 0.01 27.68 -3.53
N VAL A 161 -0.27 28.61 -2.63
CA VAL A 161 0.74 29.42 -1.92
C VAL A 161 0.61 29.18 -0.42
N TYR A 162 1.70 28.77 0.21
CA TYR A 162 1.82 28.70 1.67
C TYR A 162 2.29 30.06 2.23
N THR A 163 1.62 30.57 3.24
CA THR A 163 2.08 31.71 4.05
C THR A 163 2.26 31.27 5.51
N PRO A 164 3.34 31.71 6.19
CA PRO A 164 3.62 31.30 7.56
C PRO A 164 2.56 31.83 8.56
N PRO A 165 2.48 31.24 9.77
CA PRO A 165 1.60 31.74 10.83
C PRO A 165 1.93 33.19 11.20
N CYS A 166 0.92 33.95 11.59
CA CYS A 166 1.06 35.30 12.14
C CYS A 166 1.22 35.32 13.67
#